data_AF-A0A6L5F3Z4-F1
#
_entry.id   AF-A0A6L5F3Z4-F1
#
_cell.length_a   1.000
_cell.length_b   1.000
_cell.length_c   1.000
_cell.angle_alpha   90.00
_cell.angle_beta   90.00
_cell.angle_gamma   90.00
#
_symmetry.space_group_name_H-M   'P 1'
#
loop_
_entity.id
_entity.type
_entity.pdbx_description
1 polymer ?
#
loop_
_entity_poly.entity_id
_entity_poly.type
_entity_poly.pdbx_seq_one_letter_code
_entity_poly.pdbx_strand_id
1 'polypeptide(L)' 'MNFGPGEWIVVLVVVLLLFGARKIPELARSLGQSTKEFREGLEDGSAEGTKETEGAPEPTEATAKDTTTKDTTTNRDG' A
#
# COMPACT_ATOMS: atom_id res chain seq x y z
N MET A 1 6.67 35.67 11.96
CA MET A 1 5.85 35.33 10.78
C MET A 1 5.76 33.81 10.75
N ASN A 2 4.60 33.25 11.10
CA ASN A 2 4.44 31.80 11.17
C ASN A 2 3.92 31.32 9.81
N PHE A 3 4.78 30.63 9.06
CA PHE A 3 4.38 29.88 7.88
C PHE A 3 3.50 28.71 8.33
N GLY A 4 2.22 29.00 8.48
CA GLY A 4 1.22 28.03 8.91
C GLY A 4 0.79 27.10 7.76
N PRO A 5 -0.03 26.09 8.06
CA PRO A 5 -0.57 25.15 7.07
C PRO A 5 -1.25 25.83 5.87
N GLY A 6 -1.77 27.06 6.05
CA GLY A 6 -2.39 27.85 4.99
C GLY A 6 -1.43 28.23 3.86
N GLU A 7 -0.18 28.60 4.17
CA GLU A 7 0.80 28.98 3.14
C GLU A 7 1.21 27.78 2.29
N TRP A 8 1.42 26.64 2.95
CA TRP A 8 1.72 25.37 2.29
C TRP A 8 0.61 24.93 1.34
N ILE A 9 -0.65 25.15 1.71
CA ILE A 9 -1.81 24.88 0.83
C ILE A 9 -1.78 25.74 -0.43
N VAL A 10 -1.44 27.03 -0.32
CA VAL A 10 -1.36 27.92 -1.50
C VAL A 10 -0.28 27.43 -2.46
N VAL A 11 0.90 27.06 -1.94
CA VAL A 11 1.99 26.50 -2.76
C VAL A 11 1.54 25.20 -3.45
N LEU A 12 0.86 24.31 -2.72
CA LEU A 12 0.35 23.04 -3.26
C LEU A 12 -0.65 23.29 -4.41
N VAL A 13 -1.53 24.27 -4.26
CA VAL A 13 -2.50 24.66 -5.30
C VAL A 13 -1.77 25.20 -6.54
N VAL A 14 -0.77 26.07 -6.38
CA VAL A 14 0.01 26.60 -7.51
C VAL A 14 0.73 25.48 -8.25
N VAL A 15 1.36 24.55 -7.54
CA VAL A 15 2.00 23.37 -8.14
C VAL A 15 0.96 22.51 -8.87
N LEU A 16 -0.22 22.28 -8.30
CA LEU A 16 -1.30 21.54 -8.95
C LEU A 16 -1.82 22.23 -10.21
N LEU A 17 -1.83 23.56 -10.27
CA LEU A 17 -2.24 24.31 -11.47
C LEU A 17 -1.19 24.21 -12.59
N LEU A 18 0.10 24.24 -12.25
CA LEU A 18 1.19 24.14 -13.23
C LEU A 18 1.34 22.73 -13.78
N PHE A 19 1.34 21.73 -12.90
CA PHE A 19 1.58 20.33 -13.28
C PHE A 19 0.29 19.55 -13.57
N GLY A 20 -0.83 19.95 -12.97
CA GLY A 20 -2.11 19.26 -13.04
C GLY A 20 -2.27 18.18 -11.95
N ALA A 21 -3.51 18.00 -11.45
CA ALA A 21 -3.83 17.03 -10.40
C ALA A 21 -3.53 15.56 -10.78
N ARG A 22 -3.46 15.24 -12.07
CA ARG A 22 -3.15 13.88 -12.56
C ARG A 22 -1.65 13.58 -12.62
N LYS A 23 -0.81 14.61 -12.76
CA LYS A 23 0.64 14.43 -13.00
C LYS A 23 1.41 14.10 -11.72
N ILE A 24 1.03 14.68 -10.59
CA ILE A 24 1.63 14.40 -9.28
C ILE A 24 1.53 12.92 -8.89
N PRO A 25 0.36 12.27 -8.92
CA PRO A 25 0.26 10.85 -8.58
C PRO A 25 0.95 9.95 -9.61
N GLU A 26 0.95 10.34 -10.89
CA GLU A 26 1.64 9.60 -11.95
C GLU A 26 3.17 9.60 -11.74
N LEU A 27 3.75 10.76 -11.47
CA LEU A 27 5.18 10.91 -11.13
C LEU A 27 5.53 10.19 -9.82
N ALA A 28 4.68 10.29 -8.79
CA ALA A 28 4.89 9.57 -7.54
C ALA A 28 4.85 8.05 -7.73
N ARG A 29 3.98 7.55 -8.62
CA ARG A 29 3.90 6.12 -8.95
C ARG A 29 5.16 5.64 -9.66
N SER A 30 5.65 6.37 -10.67
CA SER A 30 6.86 6.01 -11.41
C SER A 30 8.12 6.11 -10.54
N LEU A 31 8.25 7.17 -9.74
CA LEU A 31 9.34 7.32 -8.77
C LEU A 31 9.28 6.25 -7.68
N GLY A 32 8.07 5.91 -7.22
CA GLY A 32 7.84 4.88 -6.21
C GLY A 32 8.23 3.48 -6.71
N GLN A 33 7.89 3.14 -7.95
CA GLN A 33 8.33 1.88 -8.58
C GLN A 33 9.85 1.80 -8.68
N SER A 34 10.50 2.85 -9.21
CA SER A 34 11.95 2.91 -9.30
C SER A 34 12.63 2.85 -7.93
N THR A 35 12.08 3.53 -6.92
CA THR A 35 12.60 3.49 -5.55
C THR A 35 12.38 2.12 -4.90
N LYS A 36 11.27 1.44 -5.20
CA LYS A 36 10.98 0.08 -4.70
C LYS A 36 12.00 -0.92 -5.24
N GLU A 37 12.19 -0.94 -6.57
CA GLU A 37 13.15 -1.83 -7.22
C GLU A 37 14.58 -1.52 -6.77
N PHE A 38 14.91 -0.25 -6.57
CA PHE A 38 16.21 0.16 -6.03
C PHE A 38 16.42 -0.33 -4.60
N ARG A 39 15.41 -0.23 -3.73
CA ARG A 39 15.48 -0.75 -2.35
C ARG A 39 15.59 -2.26 -2.33
N GLU A 40 14.78 -2.95 -3.12
CA GLU A 40 14.76 -4.41 -3.24
C GLU A 40 16.11 -4.94 -3.72
N GLY A 41 16.73 -4.32 -4.73
CA GLY A 41 18.08 -4.68 -5.19
C GLY A 41 19.19 -4.36 -4.18
N LEU A 42 19.04 -3.31 -3.37
CA LEU A 42 19.97 -3.02 -2.27
C LEU A 42 19.80 -3.99 -1.10
N GLU A 43 18.56 -4.41 -0.80
CA GLU A 43 18.24 -5.38 0.23
C GLU A 43 18.74 -6.77 -0.16
N ASP A 44 18.52 -7.23 -1.40
CA ASP A 44 19.06 -8.50 -1.92
C ASP A 44 20.60 -8.49 -1.95
N GLY A 45 21.21 -7.41 -2.45
CA GLY A 45 22.67 -7.28 -2.48
C GLY A 45 23.31 -7.13 -1.08
N SER A 46 22.54 -6.71 -0.07
CA SER A 46 22.98 -6.70 1.33
C SER A 46 22.65 -8.01 2.06
N ALA A 47 21.70 -8.80 1.54
CA ALA A 47 21.21 -10.04 2.13
C ALA A 47 21.85 -11.31 1.55
N GLU A 48 22.71 -11.23 0.53
CA GLU A 48 23.57 -12.35 0.07
C GLU A 48 24.53 -12.90 1.15
N GLY A 49 24.52 -12.35 2.38
CA GLY A 49 25.14 -12.95 3.55
C GLY A 49 24.24 -13.87 4.40
N THR A 50 22.91 -13.79 4.32
CA THR A 50 22.00 -14.62 5.14
C THR A 50 20.56 -14.56 4.59
N LYS A 51 20.11 -15.62 3.90
CA LYS A 51 18.78 -16.27 4.02
C LYS A 51 18.43 -17.04 2.73
N GLU A 52 18.88 -18.29 2.68
CA GLU A 52 18.11 -19.32 1.98
C GLU A 52 16.91 -19.72 2.88
N THR A 53 15.74 -19.85 2.26
CA THR A 53 14.60 -20.68 2.68
C THR A 53 13.90 -20.33 4.00
N GLU A 54 12.72 -19.69 3.92
CA GLU A 54 11.63 -20.04 4.83
C GLU A 54 10.29 -19.98 4.08
N GLY A 55 9.60 -21.13 4.07
CA GLY A 55 8.41 -21.39 3.28
C GLY A 55 7.23 -20.51 3.65
N ALA A 56 6.44 -20.16 2.64
CA ALA A 56 5.12 -19.59 2.82
C ALA A 56 4.12 -20.72 3.13
N PRO A 57 3.57 -20.83 4.36
CA PRO A 57 2.22 -21.33 4.51
C PRO A 57 1.26 -20.30 3.87
N GLU A 58 0.37 -20.80 3.03
CA GLU A 58 -0.67 -20.04 2.35
C GLU A 58 -1.45 -19.13 3.32
N PRO A 59 -1.67 -17.85 2.98
CA PRO A 59 -2.66 -17.03 3.65
C PRO A 59 -4.07 -17.52 3.26
N THR A 60 -4.63 -18.38 4.10
CA THR A 60 -6.06 -18.37 4.38
C THR A 60 -6.44 -16.96 4.84
N GLU A 61 -7.19 -16.21 4.03
CA GLU A 61 -8.29 -15.33 4.47
C GLU A 61 -8.77 -14.46 3.29
N ALA A 62 -9.62 -15.06 2.46
CA ALA A 62 -10.60 -14.30 1.69
C ALA A 62 -11.81 -14.02 2.59
N THR A 63 -11.71 -13.04 3.50
CA THR A 63 -12.90 -12.47 4.16
C THR A 63 -13.43 -11.33 3.30
N ALA A 64 -14.09 -11.71 2.20
CA ALA A 64 -14.96 -10.83 1.42
C ALA A 64 -16.42 -11.21 1.72
N LYS A 65 -17.13 -10.22 2.26
CA LYS A 65 -18.54 -10.15 2.62
C LYS A 65 -19.44 -10.88 1.61
N ASP A 66 -20.27 -11.80 2.10
CA ASP A 66 -21.56 -12.11 1.46
C ASP A 66 -22.68 -12.13 2.50
N THR A 67 -23.81 -11.63 2.04
CA THR A 67 -24.99 -11.21 2.77
C THR A 67 -26.00 -12.34 2.81
N THR A 68 -26.70 -12.53 3.93
CA THR A 68 -27.94 -13.31 4.03
C THR A 68 -27.80 -14.81 3.76
N THR A 69 -27.82 -15.62 4.82
CA THR A 69 -28.88 -16.64 4.98
C THR A 69 -28.96 -17.03 6.46
N LYS A 70 -30.12 -16.67 6.97
CA LYS A 70 -30.76 -17.11 8.21
C LYS A 70 -30.89 -18.64 8.15
N ASP A 71 -30.12 -19.37 8.95
CA ASP A 71 -30.61 -20.67 9.41
C ASP A 71 -30.21 -20.91 10.86
N THR A 72 -31.25 -21.26 11.59
CA THR A 72 -31.39 -21.35 13.03
C THR A 72 -31.41 -22.84 13.35
N THR A 73 -30.89 -23.24 14.52
CA THR A 73 -31.17 -24.53 15.19
C THR A 73 -30.47 -25.76 14.57
N THR A 74 -29.93 -26.73 15.28
CA THR A 74 -29.54 -26.99 16.68
C THR A 74 -28.86 -28.36 16.58
N ASN A 75 -27.69 -28.50 17.19
CA ASN A 75 -27.03 -29.78 17.32
C ASN A 75 -27.84 -30.68 18.29
N ARG A 76 -28.24 -31.88 17.88
CA ARG A 76 -28.68 -32.95 18.79
C ARG A 76 -28.49 -34.33 18.16
N ASP A 77 -27.53 -35.05 18.74
CA ASP A 77 -27.59 -36.44 19.18
C ASP A 77 -27.85 -37.55 18.14
N GLY A 78 -26.78 -38.29 17.84
CA GLY A 78 -26.85 -39.73 17.59
C GLY A 78 -26.55 -40.51 18.86
#